data_AF-L9WLA9-F1
#
_entry.id   AF-L9WLA9-F1
#
_cell.length_a   1.000
_cell.length_b   1.000
_cell.length_c   1.000
_cell.angle_alpha   90.00
_cell.angle_beta   90.00
_cell.angle_gamma   90.00
#
_symmetry.space_group_name_H-M   'P 1'
#
loop_
_entity.id
_entity.type
_entity.pdbx_description
1 polymer ?
#
loop_
_entity_poly.entity_id
_entity_poly.type
_entity_poly.pdbx_seq_one_letter_code
_entity_poly.pdbx_strand_id
1 'polypeptide(L)'
;MTNEPTDNDTNEQHRSISSRRTFLGAALASPALLGLGVGSYEAASSYASDETYETGLISGLADNQDDLVLEPTAISADPRLLDAQGLSVGQQVRLTRTDDEFAAYTVTEDRPEASEETLRMPDSGKSRLDLSDGRPFPSDRNSCPGPQTDHSLGDEFEVEVSTPVPAPDLSAKEARRDGELVEQLDERDSSLVMIAPHGGGMQPWTDEQAAYAAELTSATSWRALGWGPTPAGGAFQRWYVPSTEIDPASYPELGRIADTDFDVAVDFGGVCERGVLVGGNADKSLREAVRDSINEAMPSRVLKAELSDDGAADSMLVNRLGDDGIFISQSYTTRHAYHEEIAYGVAAALEDDLDPGARERPGQGKRRSRPDVPGQDRRPSRPDAPGEQ
;
A
#
# COMPACT_ATOMS: atom_id res chain seq x y z
N MET A 1 -5.98 65.29 33.03
CA MET A 1 -4.63 65.74 32.60
C MET A 1 -3.99 64.51 31.96
N THR A 2 -4.39 64.18 30.73
CA THR A 2 -3.74 64.54 29.43
C THR A 2 -2.44 63.76 29.22
N ASN A 3 -2.19 62.98 28.18
CA ASN A 3 -2.86 62.67 26.90
C ASN A 3 -2.31 61.33 26.36
N GLU A 4 -3.09 60.63 25.54
CA GLU A 4 -2.61 59.67 24.52
C GLU A 4 -1.74 60.36 23.44
N PRO A 5 -1.11 59.59 22.53
CA PRO A 5 -1.74 59.49 21.21
C PRO A 5 -1.68 58.09 20.55
N THR A 6 -2.69 57.90 19.71
CA THR A 6 -2.90 56.91 18.63
C THR A 6 -2.12 57.23 17.35
N ASP A 7 -1.90 56.21 16.50
CA ASP A 7 -2.09 56.16 15.02
C ASP A 7 -1.23 54.99 14.46
N ASN A 8 -1.80 53.88 13.97
CA ASN A 8 -2.38 53.66 12.63
C ASN A 8 -1.53 54.20 11.47
N ASP A 9 -0.93 53.31 10.66
CA ASP A 9 -1.27 53.29 9.23
C ASP A 9 -0.83 51.99 8.51
N THR A 10 -1.77 51.51 7.72
CA THR A 10 -1.73 50.47 6.68
C THR A 10 -0.84 50.84 5.50
N ASN A 11 -0.22 49.85 4.83
CA ASN A 11 -0.08 49.91 3.38
C ASN A 11 0.05 48.50 2.75
N GLU A 12 -1.02 48.08 2.08
CA GLU A 12 -0.98 47.12 0.98
C GLU A 12 -0.34 47.79 -0.25
N GLN A 13 0.54 47.10 -0.98
CA GLN A 13 0.63 47.28 -2.44
C GLN A 13 1.40 46.14 -3.13
N HIS A 14 0.63 45.39 -3.92
CA HIS A 14 0.88 44.98 -5.31
C HIS A 14 2.15 44.19 -5.71
N ARG A 15 1.87 42.92 -6.08
CA ARG A 15 2.25 42.20 -7.32
C ARG A 15 3.45 42.71 -8.13
N SER A 16 4.39 41.80 -8.43
CA SER A 16 5.04 41.75 -9.75
C SER A 16 5.52 40.35 -10.10
N ILE A 17 4.83 39.75 -11.08
CA ILE A 17 5.25 38.62 -11.90
C ILE A 17 6.44 39.07 -12.77
N SER A 18 7.49 38.25 -12.89
CA SER A 18 8.46 38.37 -13.99
C SER A 18 9.04 37.02 -14.40
N SER A 19 8.37 36.41 -15.37
CA SER A 19 8.94 35.48 -16.34
C SER A 19 10.00 36.19 -17.19
N ARG A 20 11.19 35.58 -17.37
CA ARG A 20 11.99 35.68 -18.61
C ARG A 20 12.81 34.42 -18.85
N ARG A 21 12.30 33.58 -19.75
CA ARG A 21 13.10 32.70 -20.62
C ARG A 21 14.10 33.54 -21.42
N THR A 22 15.35 33.11 -21.50
CA THR A 22 16.29 33.56 -22.54
C THR A 22 16.90 32.34 -23.22
N PHE A 23 16.45 32.12 -24.44
CA PHE A 23 17.09 31.32 -25.48
C PHE A 23 18.24 32.14 -26.08
N LEU A 24 19.42 31.55 -26.28
CA LEU A 24 20.38 31.96 -27.31
C LEU A 24 21.31 30.78 -27.62
N GLY A 25 21.37 30.44 -28.90
CA GLY A 25 22.03 29.27 -29.42
C GLY A 25 23.41 29.48 -30.03
N ALA A 26 23.97 28.33 -30.41
CA ALA A 26 24.96 28.04 -31.44
C ALA A 26 26.40 28.59 -31.29
N ALA A 27 27.35 27.64 -31.19
CA ALA A 27 28.55 27.66 -32.03
C ALA A 27 29.09 26.23 -32.22
N LEU A 28 29.18 25.83 -33.49
CA LEU A 28 29.90 24.67 -34.01
C LEU A 28 31.40 24.89 -33.87
N ALA A 29 32.14 23.91 -33.34
CA ALA A 29 33.55 23.71 -33.65
C ALA A 29 33.96 22.26 -33.36
N SER A 30 34.21 21.49 -34.42
CA SER A 30 34.96 20.24 -34.35
C SER A 30 36.45 20.53 -34.19
N PRO A 31 37.16 19.69 -33.43
CA PRO A 31 38.48 19.24 -33.84
C PRO A 31 38.54 17.72 -33.93
N ALA A 32 39.07 17.24 -35.05
CA ALA A 32 39.39 15.85 -35.26
C ALA A 32 40.71 15.47 -34.59
N LEU A 33 40.74 14.21 -34.13
CA LEU A 33 41.83 13.22 -34.23
C LEU A 33 42.93 13.10 -33.15
N LEU A 34 43.01 11.85 -32.66
CA LEU A 34 44.12 11.08 -32.03
C LEU A 34 44.30 11.25 -30.51
N GLY A 35 44.22 10.21 -29.67
CA GLY A 35 44.03 8.78 -29.86
C GLY A 35 44.21 8.01 -28.54
N LEU A 36 43.88 6.70 -28.61
CA LEU A 36 44.28 5.60 -27.71
C LEU A 36 43.55 5.45 -26.36
N GLY A 37 42.72 4.41 -26.29
CA GLY A 37 42.57 3.61 -25.06
C GLY A 37 41.19 3.59 -24.40
N VAL A 38 40.12 3.26 -25.11
CA VAL A 38 38.89 2.75 -24.48
C VAL A 38 38.71 1.31 -24.94
N GLY A 39 38.79 0.40 -23.98
CA GLY A 39 38.51 -1.02 -24.19
C GLY A 39 37.09 -1.18 -24.71
N SER A 40 36.99 -1.89 -25.81
CA SER A 40 35.77 -2.29 -26.50
C SER A 40 34.81 -3.04 -25.57
N TYR A 41 33.72 -2.37 -25.18
CA TYR A 41 32.45 -3.01 -24.77
C TYR A 41 31.32 -2.79 -25.81
N GLU A 42 31.62 -2.15 -26.94
CA GLU A 42 30.72 -1.99 -28.09
C GLU A 42 31.17 -2.91 -29.23
N ALA A 43 31.06 -4.22 -29.05
CA ALA A 43 31.17 -5.20 -30.14
C ALA A 43 30.58 -6.56 -29.73
N ALA A 44 29.37 -6.54 -29.18
CA ALA A 44 28.53 -7.73 -29.03
C ALA A 44 27.03 -7.42 -29.13
N SER A 45 26.63 -6.26 -29.66
CA SER A 45 25.24 -6.01 -30.09
C SER A 45 25.00 -6.61 -31.47
N SER A 46 25.24 -7.92 -31.60
CA SER A 46 24.71 -8.69 -32.72
C SER A 46 23.26 -9.03 -32.39
N TYR A 47 22.34 -8.33 -33.06
CA TYR A 47 20.96 -8.73 -33.36
C TYR A 47 20.62 -10.16 -32.86
N ALA A 48 20.17 -10.24 -31.61
CA ALA A 48 19.35 -11.33 -31.16
C ALA A 48 17.92 -11.06 -31.64
N SER A 49 17.28 -12.13 -32.04
CA SER A 49 15.94 -12.25 -32.62
C SER A 49 14.85 -11.58 -31.78
N ASP A 50 13.65 -11.47 -32.36
CA ASP A 50 12.32 -11.38 -31.70
C ASP A 50 12.10 -12.57 -30.72
N GLU A 51 13.08 -12.92 -29.89
CA GLU A 51 12.85 -13.77 -28.73
C GLU A 51 12.28 -12.86 -27.65
N THR A 52 10.97 -12.99 -27.43
CA THR A 52 10.30 -12.35 -26.32
C THR A 52 10.97 -12.85 -25.04
N TYR A 53 11.70 -11.98 -24.34
CA TYR A 53 12.35 -12.28 -23.06
C TYR A 53 11.30 -12.41 -21.93
N GLU A 54 10.24 -13.17 -22.15
CA GLU A 54 9.15 -13.42 -21.20
C GLU A 54 9.61 -14.28 -20.04
N THR A 55 10.70 -15.02 -20.20
CA THR A 55 11.24 -15.95 -19.19
C THR A 55 12.53 -15.44 -18.58
N GLY A 56 12.62 -15.52 -17.25
CA GLY A 56 13.84 -15.31 -16.47
C GLY A 56 14.26 -16.58 -15.72
N LEU A 57 15.55 -16.70 -15.45
CA LEU A 57 16.14 -17.77 -14.64
C LEU A 57 16.45 -17.24 -13.24
N ILE A 58 15.66 -17.66 -12.25
CA ILE A 58 15.96 -17.37 -10.84
C ILE A 58 17.25 -18.08 -10.45
N SER A 59 18.10 -17.36 -9.74
CA SER A 59 19.33 -17.83 -9.12
C SER A 59 19.45 -17.30 -7.70
N GLY A 60 20.31 -17.90 -6.89
CA GLY A 60 20.70 -17.33 -5.60
C GLY A 60 21.44 -16.00 -5.74
N LEU A 61 21.57 -15.28 -4.62
CA LEU A 61 22.35 -14.04 -4.54
C LEU A 61 23.81 -14.26 -4.93
N ALA A 62 24.41 -13.26 -5.57
CA ALA A 62 25.83 -13.25 -5.91
C ALA A 62 26.69 -12.88 -4.70
N ASP A 63 27.99 -13.20 -4.79
CA ASP A 63 28.99 -12.68 -3.87
C ASP A 63 28.95 -11.14 -3.92
N ASN A 64 28.55 -10.49 -2.81
CA ASN A 64 28.37 -9.02 -2.59
C ASN A 64 26.93 -8.47 -2.50
N GLN A 65 25.90 -9.30 -2.47
CA GLN A 65 24.50 -8.87 -2.28
C GLN A 65 23.98 -9.16 -0.87
N ASP A 66 24.82 -8.95 0.15
CA ASP A 66 24.48 -9.26 1.56
C ASP A 66 23.33 -8.39 2.10
N ASP A 67 23.10 -7.23 1.49
CA ASP A 67 22.00 -6.30 1.78
C ASP A 67 20.64 -6.84 1.36
N LEU A 68 20.56 -7.67 0.32
CA LEU A 68 19.30 -8.26 -0.15
C LEU A 68 18.84 -9.46 0.69
N VAL A 69 19.70 -10.02 1.54
CA VAL A 69 19.40 -11.26 2.30
C VAL A 69 18.14 -11.14 3.16
N LEU A 70 17.87 -9.95 3.68
CA LEU A 70 16.73 -9.68 4.57
C LEU A 70 15.53 -9.05 3.86
N GLU A 71 15.61 -8.85 2.54
CA GLU A 71 14.62 -8.15 1.74
C GLU A 71 13.82 -9.15 0.88
N PRO A 72 12.71 -9.73 1.39
CA PRO A 72 12.00 -10.80 0.70
C PRO A 72 11.34 -10.33 -0.61
N THR A 73 11.15 -9.03 -0.80
CA THR A 73 10.55 -8.46 -2.01
C THR A 73 11.60 -8.04 -3.04
N ALA A 74 12.88 -8.00 -2.67
CA ALA A 74 13.92 -7.46 -3.52
C ALA A 74 14.47 -8.50 -4.49
N ILE A 75 14.67 -8.07 -5.74
CA ILE A 75 15.38 -8.83 -6.76
C ILE A 75 16.45 -7.96 -7.43
N SER A 76 17.47 -8.61 -7.99
CA SER A 76 18.35 -8.00 -8.99
C SER A 76 18.18 -8.68 -10.33
N ALA A 77 18.40 -7.97 -11.43
CA ALA A 77 18.21 -8.50 -12.77
C ALA A 77 19.27 -7.99 -13.75
N ASP A 78 19.53 -8.76 -14.81
CA ASP A 78 20.35 -8.27 -15.92
C ASP A 78 19.71 -7.05 -16.60
N PRO A 79 20.46 -5.96 -16.87
CA PRO A 79 19.93 -4.77 -17.53
C PRO A 79 19.26 -5.07 -18.87
N ARG A 80 19.72 -6.09 -19.61
CA ARG A 80 19.13 -6.47 -20.91
C ARG A 80 17.73 -7.08 -20.74
N LEU A 81 17.52 -7.86 -19.69
CA LEU A 81 16.18 -8.37 -19.33
C LEU A 81 15.27 -7.22 -18.91
N LEU A 82 15.78 -6.29 -18.09
CA LEU A 82 15.01 -5.11 -17.67
C LEU A 82 14.59 -4.26 -18.87
N ASP A 83 15.54 -3.94 -19.77
CA ASP A 83 15.27 -3.18 -21.00
C ASP A 83 14.24 -3.88 -21.89
N ALA A 84 14.34 -5.21 -22.05
CA ALA A 84 13.39 -6.00 -22.84
C ALA A 84 11.97 -5.98 -22.26
N GLN A 85 11.85 -5.88 -20.93
CA GLN A 85 10.57 -5.80 -20.21
C GLN A 85 10.10 -4.36 -19.96
N GLY A 86 10.85 -3.35 -20.41
CA GLY A 86 10.56 -1.95 -20.13
C GLY A 86 10.60 -1.60 -18.63
N LEU A 87 11.39 -2.34 -17.86
CA LEU A 87 11.54 -2.20 -16.42
C LEU A 87 12.75 -1.33 -16.05
N SER A 88 12.71 -0.76 -14.85
CA SER A 88 13.81 0.00 -14.25
C SER A 88 13.94 -0.32 -12.77
N VAL A 89 15.11 -0.06 -12.20
CA VAL A 89 15.32 -0.13 -10.74
C VAL A 89 14.29 0.77 -10.03
N GLY A 90 13.66 0.23 -8.99
CA GLY A 90 12.56 0.82 -8.24
C GLY A 90 11.18 0.29 -8.64
N GLN A 91 11.03 -0.26 -9.84
CA GLN A 91 9.73 -0.76 -10.31
C GLN A 91 9.41 -2.16 -9.80
N GLN A 92 8.12 -2.43 -9.69
CA GLN A 92 7.59 -3.76 -9.35
C GLN A 92 7.32 -4.60 -10.58
N VAL A 93 7.51 -5.91 -10.42
CA VAL A 93 7.31 -6.94 -11.43
C VAL A 93 6.60 -8.15 -10.83
N ARG A 94 5.79 -8.83 -11.63
CA ARG A 94 5.21 -10.14 -11.30
C ARG A 94 6.14 -11.23 -11.79
N LEU A 95 6.50 -12.15 -10.91
CA LEU A 95 7.20 -13.38 -11.26
C LEU A 95 6.25 -14.57 -11.11
N THR A 96 6.08 -15.37 -12.16
CA THR A 96 5.19 -16.53 -12.19
C THR A 96 5.99 -17.80 -12.45
N ARG A 97 5.99 -18.74 -11.49
CA ARG A 97 6.64 -20.06 -11.63
C ARG A 97 5.69 -21.09 -12.23
N THR A 98 4.44 -21.08 -11.79
CA THR A 98 3.33 -21.88 -12.31
C THR A 98 2.05 -21.05 -12.25
N ASP A 99 0.97 -21.52 -12.89
CA ASP A 99 -0.33 -20.82 -12.92
C ASP A 99 -0.82 -20.39 -11.53
N ASP A 100 -0.48 -21.14 -10.47
CA ASP A 100 -0.92 -20.88 -9.09
C ASP A 100 0.20 -20.32 -8.19
N GLU A 101 1.43 -20.17 -8.69
CA GLU A 101 2.60 -19.78 -7.91
C GLU A 101 3.28 -18.56 -8.52
N PHE A 102 2.85 -17.40 -8.04
CA PHE A 102 3.36 -16.11 -8.45
C PHE A 102 3.37 -15.14 -7.28
N ALA A 103 4.20 -14.10 -7.38
CA ALA A 103 4.30 -13.02 -6.41
C ALA A 103 4.85 -11.73 -7.06
N ALA A 104 4.58 -10.60 -6.41
CA ALA A 104 5.16 -9.31 -6.75
C ALA A 104 6.51 -9.11 -6.06
N TYR A 105 7.43 -8.47 -6.78
CA TYR A 105 8.79 -8.14 -6.38
C TYR A 105 9.17 -6.74 -6.83
N THR A 106 10.18 -6.15 -6.19
CA THR A 106 10.80 -4.88 -6.56
C THR A 106 12.17 -5.13 -7.16
N VAL A 107 12.42 -4.57 -8.34
CA VAL A 107 13.76 -4.54 -8.94
C VAL A 107 14.61 -3.54 -8.15
N THR A 108 15.59 -4.01 -7.38
CA THR A 108 16.41 -3.17 -6.49
C THR A 108 17.81 -2.90 -7.02
N GLU A 109 18.29 -3.74 -7.94
CA GLU A 109 19.63 -3.62 -8.54
C GLU A 109 19.57 -4.06 -10.01
N ASP A 110 20.12 -3.24 -10.91
CA ASP A 110 20.42 -3.61 -12.29
C ASP A 110 21.86 -4.14 -12.37
N ARG A 111 22.01 -5.45 -12.52
CA ARG A 111 23.28 -6.14 -12.35
C ARG A 111 23.67 -6.88 -13.62
N PRO A 112 24.80 -6.54 -14.28
CA PRO A 112 25.27 -7.32 -15.42
C PRO A 112 25.56 -8.76 -15.05
N GLU A 113 24.89 -9.70 -15.72
CA GLU A 113 24.99 -11.13 -15.50
C GLU A 113 25.63 -11.85 -16.70
N ALA A 114 26.15 -13.05 -16.44
CA ALA A 114 26.71 -13.88 -17.51
C ALA A 114 25.63 -14.33 -18.51
N SER A 115 24.42 -14.61 -18.01
CA SER A 115 23.24 -14.87 -18.82
C SER A 115 22.31 -13.66 -18.79
N GLU A 116 21.70 -13.36 -19.95
CA GLU A 116 20.72 -12.27 -20.11
C GLU A 116 19.45 -12.50 -19.31
N GLU A 117 19.15 -13.76 -18.98
CA GLU A 117 17.89 -14.14 -18.33
C GLU A 117 17.99 -14.16 -16.80
N THR A 118 19.17 -13.91 -16.22
CA THR A 118 19.39 -14.13 -14.79
C THR A 118 18.68 -13.07 -13.93
N LEU A 119 17.91 -13.59 -12.97
CA LEU A 119 17.31 -12.86 -11.86
C LEU A 119 17.87 -13.42 -10.56
N ARG A 120 18.25 -12.59 -9.60
CA ARG A 120 18.71 -13.03 -8.28
C ARG A 120 17.77 -12.57 -7.18
N MET A 121 17.55 -13.45 -6.22
CA MET A 121 16.76 -13.17 -5.02
C MET A 121 17.25 -14.00 -3.83
N PRO A 122 17.03 -13.54 -2.59
CA PRO A 122 17.28 -14.35 -1.40
C PRO A 122 16.34 -15.55 -1.31
N ASP A 123 16.67 -16.52 -0.46
CA ASP A 123 15.76 -17.64 -0.13
C ASP A 123 14.43 -17.16 0.47
N SER A 124 14.44 -16.01 1.16
CA SER A 124 13.22 -15.36 1.64
C SER A 124 12.33 -14.82 0.52
N GLY A 125 12.90 -14.48 -0.63
CA GLY A 125 12.19 -14.17 -1.86
C GLY A 125 11.64 -15.42 -2.51
N LYS A 126 12.48 -16.45 -2.68
CA LYS A 126 12.07 -17.75 -3.25
C LYS A 126 10.86 -18.36 -2.53
N SER A 127 10.82 -18.28 -1.20
CA SER A 127 9.68 -18.78 -0.42
C SER A 127 8.35 -18.12 -0.76
N ARG A 128 8.33 -16.89 -1.31
CA ARG A 128 7.10 -16.24 -1.78
C ARG A 128 6.51 -16.91 -3.03
N LEU A 129 7.32 -17.66 -3.80
CA LEU A 129 6.89 -18.48 -4.94
C LEU A 129 6.60 -19.95 -4.56
N ASP A 130 6.82 -20.33 -3.30
CA ASP A 130 6.56 -21.68 -2.80
C ASP A 130 5.20 -21.77 -2.09
N LEU A 131 4.14 -21.45 -2.83
CA LEU A 131 2.78 -21.32 -2.27
C LEU A 131 2.02 -22.65 -2.23
N SER A 132 2.46 -23.65 -3.00
CA SER A 132 1.82 -24.97 -3.09
C SER A 132 1.96 -25.81 -1.82
N ASP A 133 2.97 -25.56 -0.99
CA ASP A 133 3.18 -26.24 0.29
C ASP A 133 2.13 -25.88 1.36
N GLY A 134 1.25 -24.90 1.08
CA GLY A 134 0.04 -24.65 1.86
C GLY A 134 0.31 -24.38 3.34
N ARG A 135 1.53 -23.93 3.70
CA ARG A 135 1.91 -23.71 5.09
C ARG A 135 0.97 -22.64 5.64
N PRO A 136 0.09 -22.99 6.59
CA PRO A 136 -0.87 -22.04 7.09
C PRO A 136 -0.10 -20.89 7.72
N PHE A 137 -0.49 -19.67 7.36
CA PHE A 137 -0.14 -18.49 8.13
C PHE A 137 -0.39 -18.78 9.61
N PRO A 138 0.49 -18.33 10.52
CA PRO A 138 0.30 -18.56 11.93
C PRO A 138 -1.13 -18.14 12.32
N SER A 139 -1.86 -19.05 12.94
CA SER A 139 -3.26 -18.84 13.36
C SER A 139 -3.40 -17.77 14.44
N ASP A 140 -2.28 -17.28 14.96
CA ASP A 140 -2.24 -16.12 15.82
C ASP A 140 -2.45 -14.84 15.00
N ARG A 141 -3.63 -14.26 15.19
CA ARG A 141 -4.05 -12.97 14.62
C ARG A 141 -3.17 -11.79 15.06
N ASN A 142 -2.20 -12.00 15.95
CA ASN A 142 -1.24 -11.00 16.39
C ASN A 142 0.20 -11.26 15.88
N SER A 143 0.45 -12.34 15.13
CA SER A 143 1.75 -12.58 14.52
C SER A 143 1.81 -11.93 13.15
N CYS A 144 2.86 -11.15 12.91
CA CYS A 144 3.18 -10.68 11.57
C CYS A 144 3.47 -11.87 10.65
N PRO A 145 3.08 -11.81 9.37
CA PRO A 145 3.85 -12.49 8.34
C PRO A 145 5.33 -12.13 8.52
N GLY A 146 6.15 -13.09 8.89
CA GLY A 146 7.60 -12.95 8.80
C GLY A 146 8.10 -13.47 7.46
N PRO A 147 9.26 -12.99 6.97
CA PRO A 147 9.94 -13.64 5.85
C PRO A 147 10.18 -15.11 6.20
N GLN A 148 9.63 -16.01 5.39
CA GLN A 148 9.91 -17.43 5.50
C GLN A 148 11.16 -17.73 4.69
N THR A 149 12.09 -18.51 5.21
CA THR A 149 13.28 -18.95 4.45
C THR A 149 13.22 -20.43 4.10
N ASP A 150 12.22 -21.16 4.63
CA ASP A 150 12.02 -22.57 4.35
C ASP A 150 11.16 -22.71 3.11
N HIS A 151 11.75 -23.24 2.03
CA HIS A 151 11.08 -23.51 0.77
C HIS A 151 11.58 -24.82 0.15
N SER A 152 10.76 -25.43 -0.70
CA SER A 152 11.06 -26.65 -1.45
C SER A 152 11.74 -26.40 -2.80
N LEU A 153 11.84 -25.13 -3.22
CA LEU A 153 12.39 -24.74 -4.51
C LEU A 153 13.89 -25.01 -4.62
N GLY A 154 14.34 -25.35 -5.83
CA GLY A 154 15.75 -25.57 -6.14
C GLY A 154 16.58 -24.29 -6.16
N ASP A 155 17.88 -24.45 -6.38
CA ASP A 155 18.84 -23.33 -6.45
C ASP A 155 18.54 -22.40 -7.63
N GLU A 156 18.13 -22.98 -8.76
CA GLU A 156 17.78 -22.31 -10.01
C GLU A 156 16.46 -22.87 -10.59
N PHE A 157 15.62 -21.99 -11.14
CA PHE A 157 14.39 -22.36 -11.83
C PHE A 157 13.88 -21.22 -12.72
N GLU A 158 13.13 -21.55 -13.77
CA GLU A 158 12.53 -20.58 -14.69
C GLU A 158 11.27 -19.94 -14.10
N VAL A 159 11.06 -18.67 -14.43
CA VAL A 159 9.85 -17.90 -14.14
C VAL A 159 9.45 -17.08 -15.36
N GLU A 160 8.16 -16.84 -15.54
CA GLU A 160 7.66 -15.79 -16.42
C GLU A 160 7.73 -14.44 -15.69
N VAL A 161 8.18 -13.42 -16.41
CA VAL A 161 8.31 -12.03 -15.95
C VAL A 161 7.24 -11.20 -16.64
N SER A 162 6.37 -10.54 -15.86
CA SER A 162 5.28 -9.74 -16.43
C SER A 162 4.99 -8.44 -15.67
N THR A 163 4.48 -7.48 -16.43
CA THR A 163 3.97 -6.18 -15.98
C THR A 163 2.68 -5.84 -16.76
N PRO A 164 1.78 -4.99 -16.22
CA PRO A 164 1.80 -4.41 -14.87
C PRO A 164 1.52 -5.45 -13.78
N VAL A 165 1.79 -5.11 -12.52
CA VAL A 165 1.57 -6.04 -11.40
C VAL A 165 0.08 -6.28 -11.12
N PRO A 166 -0.78 -5.24 -11.07
CA PRO A 166 -2.23 -5.41 -11.01
C PRO A 166 -2.79 -6.06 -12.28
N ALA A 167 -3.82 -6.90 -12.13
CA ALA A 167 -4.62 -7.42 -13.22
C ALA A 167 -5.71 -6.39 -13.62
N PRO A 168 -5.55 -5.63 -14.72
CA PRO A 168 -6.45 -4.51 -15.03
C PRO A 168 -7.85 -4.95 -15.46
N ASP A 169 -7.98 -6.16 -16.00
CA ASP A 169 -9.23 -6.67 -16.60
C ASP A 169 -10.13 -7.41 -15.60
N LEU A 170 -9.71 -7.57 -14.35
CA LEU A 170 -10.48 -8.29 -13.33
C LEU A 170 -11.28 -7.34 -12.45
N SER A 171 -12.52 -7.74 -12.14
CA SER A 171 -13.23 -7.14 -11.00
C SER A 171 -12.61 -7.61 -9.68
N ALA A 172 -12.78 -6.82 -8.61
CA ALA A 172 -12.35 -7.23 -7.26
C ALA A 172 -12.93 -8.59 -6.82
N LYS A 173 -14.12 -8.95 -7.30
CA LYS A 173 -14.74 -10.25 -7.01
C LYS A 173 -14.02 -11.39 -7.73
N GLU A 174 -13.63 -11.19 -8.98
CA GLU A 174 -12.87 -12.17 -9.76
C GLU A 174 -11.46 -12.29 -9.20
N ALA A 175 -10.79 -11.17 -8.95
CA ALA A 175 -9.46 -11.19 -8.36
C ALA A 175 -9.42 -11.85 -6.98
N ARG A 176 -10.45 -11.67 -6.15
CA ARG A 176 -10.58 -12.41 -4.89
C ARG A 176 -10.74 -13.91 -5.07
N ARG A 177 -11.46 -14.35 -6.11
CA ARG A 177 -11.64 -15.77 -6.42
C ARG A 177 -10.34 -16.37 -6.93
N ASP A 178 -9.59 -15.61 -7.72
CA ASP A 178 -8.44 -16.09 -8.48
C ASP A 178 -7.10 -15.81 -7.76
N GLY A 179 -7.14 -15.15 -6.59
CA GLY A 179 -5.93 -14.84 -5.81
C GLY A 179 -5.05 -13.78 -6.49
N GLU A 180 -5.68 -12.83 -7.17
CA GLU A 180 -5.06 -11.77 -7.96
C GLU A 180 -5.01 -10.44 -7.21
N LEU A 181 -4.31 -9.45 -7.79
CA LEU A 181 -4.30 -8.06 -7.33
C LEU A 181 -4.99 -7.16 -8.36
N VAL A 182 -5.80 -6.21 -7.88
CA VAL A 182 -6.42 -5.17 -8.72
C VAL A 182 -6.23 -3.80 -8.08
N GLU A 183 -6.29 -2.75 -8.89
CA GLU A 183 -6.40 -1.38 -8.41
C GLU A 183 -7.85 -0.91 -8.44
N GLN A 184 -8.20 -0.05 -7.47
CA GLN A 184 -9.42 0.73 -7.50
C GLN A 184 -9.07 2.19 -7.29
N LEU A 185 -9.47 3.03 -8.24
CA LEU A 185 -9.33 4.48 -8.19
C LEU A 185 -10.71 5.13 -8.25
N ASP A 186 -11.06 5.85 -7.19
CA ASP A 186 -12.21 6.74 -7.13
C ASP A 186 -11.69 8.19 -7.22
N GLU A 187 -11.46 8.66 -8.45
CA GLU A 187 -10.89 9.98 -8.71
C GLU A 187 -11.91 11.10 -8.46
N ARG A 188 -11.51 12.14 -7.71
CA ARG A 188 -12.32 13.31 -7.36
C ARG A 188 -11.49 14.59 -7.56
N ASP A 189 -12.18 15.71 -7.78
CA ASP A 189 -11.57 17.05 -7.75
C ASP A 189 -11.44 17.48 -6.28
N SER A 190 -10.36 17.03 -5.63
CA SER A 190 -10.09 17.24 -4.21
C SER A 190 -8.59 17.36 -3.97
N SER A 191 -8.20 18.16 -2.98
CA SER A 191 -6.81 18.23 -2.50
C SER A 191 -6.48 17.17 -1.45
N LEU A 192 -7.41 16.27 -1.15
CA LEU A 192 -7.22 15.14 -0.25
C LEU A 192 -7.11 13.82 -1.04
N VAL A 193 -6.22 12.94 -0.60
CA VAL A 193 -6.17 11.55 -1.08
C VAL A 193 -6.14 10.55 0.07
N MET A 194 -6.97 9.51 -0.03
CA MET A 194 -7.02 8.38 0.90
C MET A 194 -6.49 7.14 0.19
N ILE A 195 -5.41 6.55 0.71
CA ILE A 195 -4.77 5.39 0.11
C ILE A 195 -4.78 4.16 1.00
N ALA A 196 -4.85 3.00 0.34
CA ALA A 196 -4.60 1.70 0.95
C ALA A 196 -3.72 0.87 0.00
N PRO A 197 -2.38 1.03 0.07
CA PRO A 197 -1.44 0.31 -0.81
C PRO A 197 -1.45 -1.21 -0.56
N HIS A 198 -1.96 -1.64 0.59
CA HIS A 198 -1.98 -3.03 1.03
C HIS A 198 -3.40 -3.53 1.33
N GLY A 199 -4.36 -3.13 0.54
CA GLY A 199 -5.77 -3.51 0.66
C GLY A 199 -6.10 -4.99 0.44
N GLY A 200 -7.36 -5.33 0.67
CA GLY A 200 -7.89 -6.67 0.42
C GLY A 200 -7.40 -7.70 1.43
N GLY A 201 -6.84 -8.81 0.96
CA GLY A 201 -6.30 -9.86 1.82
C GLY A 201 -4.92 -9.56 2.41
N MET A 202 -4.17 -8.60 1.86
CA MET A 202 -2.81 -8.25 2.32
C MET A 202 -2.85 -7.70 3.75
N GLN A 203 -3.59 -6.61 3.93
CA GLN A 203 -3.89 -6.01 5.21
C GLN A 203 -5.41 -5.73 5.26
N PRO A 204 -6.22 -6.70 5.71
CA PRO A 204 -7.68 -6.60 5.71
C PRO A 204 -8.27 -5.31 6.29
N TRP A 205 -9.34 -4.83 5.66
CA TRP A 205 -10.12 -3.63 6.02
C TRP A 205 -9.47 -2.28 5.69
N THR A 206 -8.19 -2.22 5.34
CA THR A 206 -7.53 -0.94 5.02
C THR A 206 -8.11 -0.28 3.78
N ASP A 207 -8.45 -1.06 2.75
CA ASP A 207 -9.13 -0.60 1.54
C ASP A 207 -10.55 -0.10 1.83
N GLU A 208 -11.27 -0.76 2.73
CA GLU A 208 -12.60 -0.31 3.15
C GLU A 208 -12.51 1.00 3.95
N GLN A 209 -11.47 1.17 4.77
CA GLN A 209 -11.21 2.42 5.49
C GLN A 209 -10.92 3.58 4.55
N ALA A 210 -10.01 3.39 3.60
CA ALA A 210 -9.67 4.40 2.61
C ALA A 210 -10.89 4.80 1.78
N ALA A 211 -11.69 3.83 1.33
CA ALA A 211 -12.92 4.09 0.58
C ALA A 211 -13.96 4.87 1.41
N TYR A 212 -14.18 4.45 2.67
CA TYR A 212 -15.17 5.08 3.54
C TYR A 212 -14.76 6.49 3.96
N ALA A 213 -13.49 6.71 4.33
CA ALA A 213 -12.97 8.03 4.64
C ALA A 213 -13.04 8.96 3.41
N ALA A 214 -12.74 8.45 2.21
CA ALA A 214 -12.85 9.21 0.98
C ALA A 214 -14.30 9.58 0.65
N GLU A 215 -15.27 8.70 0.88
CA GLU A 215 -16.68 9.01 0.68
C GLU A 215 -17.15 10.16 1.60
N LEU A 216 -16.71 10.14 2.87
CA LEU A 216 -17.07 11.16 3.86
C LEU A 216 -16.46 12.54 3.58
N THR A 217 -15.26 12.56 3.00
CA THR A 217 -14.46 13.78 2.74
C THR A 217 -14.51 14.22 1.28
N SER A 218 -15.19 13.45 0.42
CA SER A 218 -15.12 13.60 -1.04
C SER A 218 -13.67 13.59 -1.59
N ALA A 219 -12.73 12.98 -0.87
CA ALA A 219 -11.34 12.82 -1.29
C ALA A 219 -11.21 11.87 -2.48
N THR A 220 -10.09 11.99 -3.22
CA THR A 220 -9.67 10.93 -4.14
C THR A 220 -9.31 9.68 -3.33
N SER A 221 -9.62 8.49 -3.83
CA SER A 221 -9.23 7.22 -3.19
C SER A 221 -8.48 6.32 -4.14
N TRP A 222 -7.29 5.87 -3.75
CA TRP A 222 -6.54 4.84 -4.48
C TRP A 222 -6.25 3.64 -3.59
N ARG A 223 -6.56 2.44 -4.08
CA ARG A 223 -6.50 1.22 -3.28
C ARG A 223 -5.97 0.07 -4.14
N ALA A 224 -4.91 -0.60 -3.67
CA ALA A 224 -4.43 -1.84 -4.26
C ALA A 224 -4.95 -3.03 -3.45
N LEU A 225 -5.82 -3.84 -4.06
CA LEU A 225 -6.52 -4.95 -3.39
C LEU A 225 -5.95 -6.27 -3.88
N GLY A 226 -5.21 -6.97 -3.02
CA GLY A 226 -4.57 -8.25 -3.34
C GLY A 226 -5.16 -9.40 -2.52
N TRP A 227 -5.36 -10.56 -3.16
CA TRP A 227 -5.83 -11.78 -2.49
C TRP A 227 -4.86 -12.95 -2.68
N GLY A 228 -4.91 -13.91 -1.76
CA GLY A 228 -4.04 -15.10 -1.80
C GLY A 228 -4.70 -16.27 -2.53
N PRO A 229 -3.95 -17.35 -2.75
CA PRO A 229 -4.46 -18.58 -3.38
C PRO A 229 -5.54 -19.27 -2.53
N THR A 230 -5.68 -18.90 -1.26
CA THR A 230 -6.77 -19.38 -0.41
C THR A 230 -7.53 -18.21 0.21
N PRO A 231 -8.84 -18.38 0.50
CA PRO A 231 -9.59 -17.37 1.26
C PRO A 231 -9.01 -17.09 2.66
N ALA A 232 -8.17 -17.99 3.18
CA ALA A 232 -7.64 -17.94 4.53
C ALA A 232 -6.26 -17.28 4.64
N GLY A 233 -5.55 -17.00 3.54
CA GLY A 233 -4.23 -16.39 3.60
C GLY A 233 -3.42 -16.45 2.32
N GLY A 234 -2.19 -15.94 2.40
CA GLY A 234 -1.20 -15.90 1.30
C GLY A 234 -1.17 -14.58 0.52
N ALA A 235 -2.15 -13.70 0.69
CA ALA A 235 -2.19 -12.41 0.01
C ALA A 235 -0.98 -11.53 0.34
N PHE A 236 -0.61 -11.42 1.62
CA PHE A 236 0.57 -10.66 2.03
C PHE A 236 1.86 -11.24 1.40
N GLN A 237 2.04 -12.55 1.48
CA GLN A 237 3.21 -13.22 0.89
C GLN A 237 3.29 -13.02 -0.63
N ARG A 238 2.14 -12.99 -1.31
CA ARG A 238 2.05 -12.84 -2.75
C ARG A 238 2.25 -11.39 -3.22
N TRP A 239 1.62 -10.43 -2.56
CA TRP A 239 1.42 -9.09 -3.11
C TRP A 239 2.08 -7.96 -2.32
N TYR A 240 2.45 -8.20 -1.07
CA TYR A 240 3.01 -7.14 -0.25
C TYR A 240 4.36 -6.69 -0.83
N VAL A 241 4.46 -5.38 -1.05
CA VAL A 241 5.67 -4.61 -1.36
C VAL A 241 5.67 -3.41 -0.41
N PRO A 242 6.78 -3.07 0.28
CA PRO A 242 6.82 -1.93 1.20
C PRO A 242 6.34 -0.62 0.55
N SER A 243 5.62 0.23 1.29
CA SER A 243 5.13 1.52 0.76
C SER A 243 6.27 2.45 0.28
N THR A 244 7.49 2.22 0.75
CA THR A 244 8.70 2.93 0.31
C THR A 244 9.20 2.50 -1.06
N GLU A 245 8.76 1.34 -1.55
CA GLU A 245 9.21 0.76 -2.81
C GLU A 245 8.19 0.92 -3.94
N ILE A 246 6.89 1.10 -3.63
CA ILE A 246 5.82 1.18 -4.64
C ILE A 246 6.09 2.29 -5.66
N ASP A 247 6.23 1.94 -6.93
CA ASP A 247 6.46 2.88 -8.01
C ASP A 247 5.17 3.07 -8.84
N PRO A 248 4.71 4.31 -9.08
CA PRO A 248 3.52 4.57 -9.88
C PRO A 248 3.53 3.98 -11.30
N ALA A 249 4.70 3.75 -11.90
CA ALA A 249 4.77 3.14 -13.23
C ALA A 249 4.38 1.64 -13.23
N SER A 250 4.45 0.98 -12.07
CA SER A 250 4.04 -0.43 -11.92
C SER A 250 2.56 -0.61 -11.59
N TYR A 251 1.87 0.49 -11.27
CA TYR A 251 0.49 0.54 -10.79
C TYR A 251 -0.29 1.55 -11.63
N PRO A 252 -0.85 1.14 -12.78
CA PRO A 252 -1.46 2.05 -13.76
C PRO A 252 -2.47 3.06 -13.19
N GLU A 253 -3.32 2.68 -12.23
CA GLU A 253 -4.27 3.61 -11.63
C GLU A 253 -3.59 4.59 -10.65
N LEU A 254 -2.57 4.15 -9.90
CA LEU A 254 -1.72 5.06 -9.12
C LEU A 254 -1.02 6.07 -10.02
N GLY A 255 -0.49 5.62 -11.15
CA GLY A 255 0.19 6.46 -12.14
C GLY A 255 -0.67 7.61 -12.66
N ARG A 256 -2.01 7.49 -12.61
CA ARG A 256 -2.93 8.57 -13.02
C ARG A 256 -2.98 9.73 -12.03
N ILE A 257 -2.69 9.48 -10.75
CA ILE A 257 -2.77 10.49 -9.68
C ILE A 257 -1.40 10.86 -9.09
N ALA A 258 -0.32 10.21 -9.55
CA ALA A 258 1.01 10.38 -8.99
C ALA A 258 1.60 11.79 -9.17
N ASP A 259 1.18 12.50 -10.22
CA ASP A 259 1.59 13.88 -10.51
C ASP A 259 0.58 14.92 -10.00
N THR A 260 -0.42 14.52 -9.22
CA THR A 260 -1.40 15.44 -8.61
C THR A 260 -0.84 16.03 -7.32
N ASP A 261 -0.88 17.34 -7.21
CA ASP A 261 -0.47 18.07 -6.00
C ASP A 261 -1.58 17.98 -4.93
N PHE A 262 -1.59 16.93 -4.11
CA PHE A 262 -2.50 16.83 -2.96
C PHE A 262 -1.94 17.61 -1.76
N ASP A 263 -2.80 18.37 -1.06
CA ASP A 263 -2.41 19.04 0.18
C ASP A 263 -2.17 18.00 1.29
N VAL A 264 -3.04 16.99 1.38
CA VAL A 264 -2.97 15.95 2.42
C VAL A 264 -3.19 14.57 1.81
N ALA A 265 -2.32 13.64 2.18
CA ALA A 265 -2.45 12.22 1.86
C ALA A 265 -2.57 11.39 3.14
N VAL A 266 -3.47 10.42 3.16
CA VAL A 266 -3.66 9.51 4.29
C VAL A 266 -3.48 8.07 3.84
N ASP A 267 -2.58 7.32 4.48
CA ASP A 267 -2.37 5.90 4.24
C ASP A 267 -2.87 5.06 5.41
N PHE A 268 -3.81 4.16 5.11
CA PHE A 268 -4.30 3.15 6.05
C PHE A 268 -3.45 1.89 5.96
N GLY A 269 -2.52 1.74 6.90
CA GLY A 269 -1.62 0.60 7.02
C GLY A 269 -1.96 -0.37 8.14
N GLY A 270 -1.52 -1.61 7.98
CA GLY A 270 -1.65 -2.69 8.95
C GLY A 270 -0.31 -3.07 9.57
N VAL A 271 -0.27 -3.19 10.89
CA VAL A 271 0.93 -3.63 11.63
C VAL A 271 0.57 -4.71 12.67
N CYS A 272 1.55 -5.21 13.41
CA CYS A 272 1.34 -6.27 14.41
C CYS A 272 1.33 -5.74 15.84
N GLU A 273 1.92 -4.56 16.02
CA GLU A 273 1.83 -3.76 17.22
C GLU A 273 0.36 -3.51 17.54
N ARG A 274 0.03 -3.61 18.83
CA ARG A 274 -1.35 -3.45 19.29
C ARG A 274 -1.76 -1.99 19.23
N GLY A 275 -3.00 -1.75 18.80
CA GLY A 275 -3.63 -0.43 18.86
C GLY A 275 -3.67 0.27 17.50
N VAL A 276 -3.63 1.60 17.54
CA VAL A 276 -3.55 2.51 16.39
C VAL A 276 -2.40 3.49 16.66
N LEU A 277 -1.53 3.71 15.69
CA LEU A 277 -0.52 4.76 15.73
C LEU A 277 -0.75 5.73 14.57
N VAL A 278 -0.54 7.01 14.83
CA VAL A 278 -0.64 8.10 13.85
C VAL A 278 0.76 8.68 13.63
N GLY A 279 1.34 8.32 12.49
CA GLY A 279 2.64 8.77 12.00
C GLY A 279 2.52 9.65 10.75
N GLY A 280 3.56 9.69 9.94
CA GLY A 280 3.64 10.52 8.72
C GLY A 280 4.49 11.77 8.88
N ASN A 281 4.77 12.47 7.77
CA ASN A 281 5.57 13.70 7.77
C ASN A 281 4.74 14.96 8.10
N ALA A 282 3.41 14.86 8.16
CA ALA A 282 2.55 15.98 8.50
C ALA A 282 2.90 16.64 9.84
N ASP A 283 2.62 17.94 9.93
CA ASP A 283 2.85 18.71 11.14
C ASP A 283 2.21 18.06 12.37
N LYS A 284 2.93 18.11 13.50
CA LYS A 284 2.51 17.42 14.73
C LYS A 284 1.09 17.77 15.16
N SER A 285 0.67 19.03 14.98
CA SER A 285 -0.69 19.47 15.31
C SER A 285 -1.76 18.76 14.49
N LEU A 286 -1.53 18.52 13.20
CA LEU A 286 -2.46 17.79 12.35
C LEU A 286 -2.54 16.32 12.78
N ARG A 287 -1.40 15.68 13.04
CA ARG A 287 -1.36 14.30 13.56
C ARG A 287 -2.05 14.17 14.93
N GLU A 288 -1.92 15.18 15.79
CA GLU A 288 -2.64 15.24 17.07
C GLU A 288 -4.15 15.35 16.88
N ALA A 289 -4.62 16.19 15.96
CA ALA A 289 -6.03 16.32 15.62
C ALA A 289 -6.62 15.00 15.12
N VAL A 290 -5.92 14.32 14.21
CA VAL A 290 -6.31 12.99 13.70
C VAL A 290 -6.37 11.96 14.82
N ARG A 291 -5.32 11.86 15.64
CA ARG A 291 -5.29 10.95 16.79
C ARG A 291 -6.46 11.20 17.74
N ASP A 292 -6.73 12.45 18.05
CA ASP A 292 -7.76 12.83 19.03
C ASP A 292 -9.17 12.55 18.48
N SER A 293 -9.40 12.84 17.21
CA SER A 293 -10.67 12.53 16.52
C SER A 293 -10.91 11.01 16.43
N ILE A 294 -9.90 10.21 16.09
CA ILE A 294 -9.97 8.73 16.19
C ILE A 294 -10.34 8.32 17.61
N ASN A 295 -9.67 8.88 18.62
CA ASN A 295 -9.92 8.55 20.02
C ASN A 295 -11.33 8.91 20.51
N GLU A 296 -11.98 9.91 19.91
CA GLU A 296 -13.34 10.31 20.19
C GLU A 296 -14.38 9.40 19.51
N ALA A 297 -14.13 9.03 18.25
CA ALA A 297 -14.97 8.10 17.51
C ALA A 297 -14.96 6.68 18.12
N MET A 298 -13.83 6.28 18.73
CA MET A 298 -13.63 4.95 19.29
C MET A 298 -14.32 4.73 20.65
N PRO A 299 -14.83 3.52 20.95
CA PRO A 299 -15.40 3.22 22.27
C PRO A 299 -14.41 3.43 23.41
N SER A 300 -14.88 3.95 24.55
CA SER A 300 -14.02 4.41 25.66
C SER A 300 -13.15 3.35 26.36
N ARG A 301 -13.35 2.06 26.07
CA ARG A 301 -12.59 0.93 26.64
C ARG A 301 -11.57 0.32 25.68
N VAL A 302 -11.43 0.88 24.49
CA VAL A 302 -10.43 0.44 23.51
C VAL A 302 -9.09 1.12 23.81
N LEU A 303 -7.99 0.49 23.42
CA LEU A 303 -6.68 1.14 23.43
C LEU A 303 -6.76 2.43 22.61
N LYS A 304 -6.23 3.50 23.18
CA LYS A 304 -6.23 4.81 22.53
C LYS A 304 -5.21 4.82 21.41
N ALA A 305 -5.52 5.55 20.35
CA ALA A 305 -4.56 5.91 19.32
C ALA A 305 -3.46 6.77 19.93
N GLU A 306 -2.22 6.51 19.53
CA GLU A 306 -1.03 7.24 19.97
C GLU A 306 -0.33 7.89 18.76
N LEU A 307 0.55 8.86 19.02
CA LEU A 307 1.42 9.38 17.96
C LEU A 307 2.60 8.41 17.76
N SER A 308 3.07 8.32 16.52
CA SER A 308 4.36 7.69 16.20
C SER A 308 5.21 8.65 15.37
N ASP A 309 6.52 8.41 15.38
CA ASP A 309 7.48 9.03 14.45
C ASP A 309 7.67 8.18 13.18
N ASP A 310 7.01 7.02 13.10
CA ASP A 310 7.04 6.14 11.93
C ASP A 310 6.33 6.76 10.72
N GLY A 311 6.69 6.28 9.53
CA GLY A 311 6.06 6.70 8.27
C GLY A 311 6.42 8.13 7.84
N ALA A 312 7.41 8.77 8.45
CA ALA A 312 7.84 10.13 8.12
C ALA A 312 8.92 10.21 7.03
N ALA A 313 9.40 9.09 6.50
CA ALA A 313 10.41 9.09 5.44
C ALA A 313 9.84 9.58 4.11
N ASP A 314 10.57 10.43 3.39
CA ASP A 314 10.16 10.97 2.07
C ASP A 314 9.89 9.89 1.02
N SER A 315 10.48 8.69 1.19
CA SER A 315 10.25 7.56 0.29
C SER A 315 8.86 6.91 0.46
N MET A 316 8.19 7.10 1.60
CA MET A 316 6.86 6.56 1.83
C MET A 316 5.88 7.09 0.78
N LEU A 317 5.11 6.21 0.16
CA LEU A 317 4.13 6.59 -0.87
C LEU A 317 3.20 7.72 -0.41
N VAL A 318 2.73 7.68 0.84
CA VAL A 318 1.86 8.73 1.40
C VAL A 318 2.53 10.12 1.38
N ASN A 319 3.82 10.21 1.68
CA ASN A 319 4.57 11.47 1.70
C ASN A 319 5.04 11.91 0.30
N ARG A 320 4.97 11.01 -0.69
CA ARG A 320 5.21 11.35 -2.10
C ARG A 320 3.97 11.90 -2.79
N LEU A 321 2.78 11.49 -2.35
CA LEU A 321 1.52 11.91 -2.95
C LEU A 321 0.99 13.23 -2.39
N GLY A 322 1.25 13.55 -1.13
CA GLY A 322 0.76 14.78 -0.51
C GLY A 322 1.85 15.56 0.20
N ASP A 323 1.66 16.88 0.28
CA ASP A 323 2.54 17.78 1.05
C ASP A 323 2.58 17.37 2.53
N ASP A 324 1.40 17.09 3.11
CA ASP A 324 1.22 16.53 4.45
C ASP A 324 0.73 15.07 4.37
N GLY A 325 1.64 14.13 4.62
CA GLY A 325 1.35 12.71 4.73
C GLY A 325 1.03 12.27 6.15
N ILE A 326 -0.06 11.53 6.31
CA ILE A 326 -0.51 10.90 7.56
C ILE A 326 -0.52 9.38 7.38
N PHE A 327 0.25 8.68 8.21
CA PHE A 327 0.29 7.21 8.18
C PHE A 327 -0.45 6.62 9.39
N ILE A 328 -1.52 5.86 9.13
CA ILE A 328 -2.32 5.20 10.16
C ILE A 328 -1.92 3.74 10.24
N SER A 329 -1.16 3.35 11.26
CA SER A 329 -0.76 1.96 11.48
C SER A 329 -1.60 1.31 12.56
N GLN A 330 -2.10 0.09 12.31
CA GLN A 330 -3.12 -0.51 13.18
C GLN A 330 -3.09 -2.04 13.16
N SER A 331 -3.28 -2.63 14.33
CA SER A 331 -3.32 -4.10 14.48
C SER A 331 -4.48 -4.72 13.70
N TYR A 332 -4.33 -5.99 13.29
CA TYR A 332 -5.44 -6.74 12.69
C TYR A 332 -6.68 -6.76 13.60
N THR A 333 -6.49 -6.98 14.91
CA THR A 333 -7.58 -7.04 15.88
C THR A 333 -8.33 -5.71 16.00
N THR A 334 -7.62 -4.58 15.91
CA THR A 334 -8.20 -3.25 15.92
C THR A 334 -8.99 -2.98 14.64
N ARG A 335 -8.40 -3.22 13.45
CA ARG A 335 -9.09 -3.05 12.16
C ARG A 335 -10.34 -3.88 12.04
N HIS A 336 -10.25 -5.17 12.37
CA HIS A 336 -11.39 -6.06 12.33
C HIS A 336 -12.54 -5.60 13.24
N ALA A 337 -12.24 -4.98 14.37
CA ALA A 337 -13.26 -4.55 15.32
C ALA A 337 -13.80 -3.13 15.06
N TYR A 338 -12.98 -2.23 14.52
CA TYR A 338 -13.24 -0.78 14.55
C TYR A 338 -12.81 -0.02 13.28
N HIS A 339 -12.69 -0.69 12.14
CA HIS A 339 -12.24 -0.05 10.90
C HIS A 339 -13.08 1.18 10.53
N GLU A 340 -14.41 1.09 10.64
CA GLU A 340 -15.31 2.22 10.33
C GLU A 340 -15.15 3.39 11.29
N GLU A 341 -14.96 3.15 12.59
CA GLU A 341 -14.74 4.21 13.59
C GLU A 341 -13.40 4.92 13.38
N ILE A 342 -12.36 4.17 13.02
CA ILE A 342 -11.03 4.73 12.73
C ILE A 342 -11.11 5.60 11.48
N ALA A 343 -11.68 5.09 10.38
CA ALA A 343 -11.85 5.85 9.14
C ALA A 343 -12.71 7.11 9.35
N TYR A 344 -13.78 7.00 10.14
CA TYR A 344 -14.62 8.15 10.50
C TYR A 344 -13.85 9.20 11.30
N GLY A 345 -13.07 8.78 12.30
CA GLY A 345 -12.24 9.69 13.09
C GLY A 345 -11.19 10.42 12.24
N VAL A 346 -10.56 9.73 11.29
CA VAL A 346 -9.67 10.38 10.31
C VAL A 346 -10.43 11.40 9.47
N ALA A 347 -11.55 11.03 8.88
CA ALA A 347 -12.36 11.94 8.07
C ALA A 347 -12.79 13.18 8.87
N ALA A 348 -13.24 13.00 10.11
CA ALA A 348 -13.68 14.09 10.98
C ALA A 348 -12.57 15.04 11.46
N ALA A 349 -11.31 14.62 11.38
CA ALA A 349 -10.18 15.52 11.62
C ALA A 349 -9.85 16.41 10.42
N LEU A 350 -10.30 16.02 9.22
CA LEU A 350 -10.02 16.69 7.95
C LEU A 350 -11.22 17.49 7.41
N GLU A 351 -12.42 17.21 7.91
CA GLU A 351 -13.66 17.88 7.53
C GLU A 351 -14.42 18.41 8.75
N ASP A 352 -14.55 19.73 8.83
CA ASP A 352 -15.17 20.44 9.98
C ASP A 352 -16.65 20.07 10.20
N ASP A 353 -17.35 19.63 9.16
CA ASP A 353 -18.79 19.30 9.20
C ASP A 353 -19.08 17.92 9.80
N LEU A 354 -18.04 17.12 10.09
CA LEU A 354 -18.16 15.80 10.70
C LEU A 354 -17.90 15.89 12.21
N ASP A 355 -18.90 15.58 13.03
CA ASP A 355 -18.77 15.53 14.49
C ASP A 355 -18.36 14.10 14.95
N PRO A 356 -17.11 13.88 15.41
CA PRO A 356 -16.63 12.57 15.84
C PRO A 356 -17.44 11.98 17.02
N GLY A 357 -18.11 12.84 17.81
CA GLY A 357 -18.95 12.46 18.94
C GLY A 357 -20.40 12.14 18.59
N ALA A 358 -20.86 12.44 17.37
CA ALA A 358 -22.27 12.31 16.98
C ALA A 358 -22.69 10.90 16.54
N ARG A 359 -21.74 10.00 16.27
CA ARG A 359 -22.08 8.62 15.84
C ARG A 359 -22.84 7.92 16.97
N GLU A 360 -24.11 7.57 16.71
CA GLU A 360 -24.94 6.84 17.69
C GLU A 360 -24.19 5.59 18.13
N ARG A 361 -23.72 5.58 19.38
CA ARG A 361 -22.98 4.46 19.97
C ARG A 361 -23.76 3.17 19.70
N PRO A 362 -23.19 2.18 18.98
CA PRO A 362 -23.83 0.89 18.78
C PRO A 362 -24.07 0.26 20.17
N GLY A 363 -25.31 0.35 20.67
CA GLY A 363 -25.69 -0.11 22.01
C GLY A 363 -26.51 0.85 22.87
N GLN A 364 -26.75 2.11 22.47
CA GLN A 364 -27.66 3.03 23.20
C GLN A 364 -29.00 3.32 22.51
N GLY A 365 -29.26 2.72 21.34
CA GLY A 365 -30.53 2.79 20.64
C GLY A 365 -31.62 1.90 21.26
N LYS A 366 -32.51 2.52 22.03
CA LYS A 366 -33.90 2.10 22.35
C LYS A 366 -34.08 0.62 22.74
N ARG A 367 -34.14 0.37 24.06
CA ARG A 367 -35.07 -0.65 24.58
C ARG A 367 -36.44 -0.35 23.99
N ARG A 368 -36.84 -1.08 22.93
CA ARG A 368 -38.23 -1.15 22.51
C ARG A 368 -38.97 -1.68 23.73
N SER A 369 -39.71 -0.79 24.39
CA SER A 369 -40.76 -1.15 25.32
C SER A 369 -41.58 -2.25 24.64
N ARG A 370 -41.58 -3.44 25.24
CA ARG A 370 -42.47 -4.53 24.86
C ARG A 370 -43.88 -3.94 24.74
N PRO A 371 -44.61 -4.18 23.64
CA PRO A 371 -46.04 -3.94 23.65
C PRO A 371 -46.64 -4.83 24.73
N ASP A 372 -47.41 -4.23 25.64
CA ASP A 372 -48.32 -4.97 26.50
C ASP A 372 -49.19 -5.87 25.60
N VAL A 373 -49.07 -7.18 25.79
CA VAL A 373 -49.97 -8.17 25.22
C VAL A 373 -51.00 -8.49 26.32
N PRO A 374 -52.25 -8.02 26.22
CA PRO A 374 -53.30 -8.41 27.13
C PRO A 374 -53.87 -9.76 26.68
N GLY A 375 -53.81 -10.74 27.57
CA GLY A 375 -54.67 -11.92 27.54
C GLY A 375 -54.28 -12.99 26.53
N GLN A 376 -53.65 -14.06 27.02
CA GLN A 376 -54.08 -15.40 26.64
C GLN A 376 -53.76 -16.40 27.75
N ASP A 377 -54.85 -16.72 28.42
CA ASP A 377 -55.04 -17.81 29.34
C ASP A 377 -54.96 -19.16 28.60
N ARG A 378 -54.74 -20.24 29.37
CA ARG A 378 -54.80 -21.69 29.03
C ARG A 378 -53.51 -22.37 28.56
N ARG A 379 -52.79 -22.92 29.54
CA ARG A 379 -52.01 -24.17 29.40
C ARG A 379 -52.96 -25.37 29.41
N PRO A 380 -52.82 -26.34 28.48
CA PRO A 380 -53.20 -27.71 28.74
C PRO A 380 -52.00 -28.52 29.22
N SER A 381 -52.29 -29.37 30.19
CA SER A 381 -51.45 -30.33 30.90
C SER A 381 -50.71 -31.27 29.96
N ARG A 382 -49.42 -31.53 30.25
CA ARG A 382 -48.65 -32.65 29.69
C ARG A 382 -49.13 -33.97 30.33
N PRO A 383 -49.35 -35.05 29.56
CA PRO A 383 -49.49 -36.38 30.11
C PRO A 383 -48.13 -37.04 30.36
N ASP A 384 -48.12 -37.85 31.42
CA ASP A 384 -46.99 -38.62 31.94
C ASP A 384 -46.40 -39.61 30.95
N ALA A 385 -45.07 -39.75 30.98
CA ALA A 385 -44.35 -40.83 30.33
C ALA A 385 -44.40 -42.10 31.22
N PRO A 386 -44.68 -43.28 30.65
CA PRO A 386 -44.55 -44.54 31.38
C PRO A 386 -43.08 -44.96 31.45
N GLY A 387 -42.70 -45.52 32.60
CA GLY A 387 -41.37 -46.05 32.87
C GLY A 387 -41.18 -47.50 32.42
N GLU A 388 -40.07 -48.04 32.94
CA GLU A 388 -39.59 -49.44 32.90
C GLU A 388 -38.96 -49.84 31.55
N GLN A 389 -37.77 -50.45 31.48
CA GLN A 389 -37.03 -51.32 32.40
C GLN A 389 -35.52 -51.10 32.29
#